data_AF-A0A7S2DXC9-F1
#
_entry.id   AF-A0A7S2DXC9-F1
#
_cell.length_a   1.000
_cell.length_b   1.000
_cell.length_c   1.000
_cell.angle_alpha   90.00
_cell.angle_beta   90.00
_cell.angle_gamma   90.00
#
_symmetry.space_group_name_H-M   'P 1'
#
loop_
_entity.id
_entity.type
_entity.pdbx_description
1 polymer ?
#
loop_
_entity_poly.entity_id
_entity_poly.type
_entity_poly.pdbx_seq_one_letter_code
_entity_poly.pdbx_strand_id
1 'polypeptide(L)'
;QIRPLVMTSQKVSPAPQQPSPRRLGLGRIFALSDDSCYVFASVPGQPVLVFDRSSGSVRVAPASELDSLVGAPGDRAKSIQIESFVGIIAFPDDRWLVAVSDVNTCNVATESGVSNAAYITKTVMLPLKSGGSDLR
;
A
#
# COMPACT_ATOMS: atom_id res chain seq x y z
N GLN A 1 34.72 42.97 -38.93
CA GLN A 1 34.27 43.09 -37.52
C GLN A 1 33.04 42.20 -37.35
N ILE A 2 33.14 41.13 -36.55
CA ILE A 2 32.07 40.14 -36.35
C ILE A 2 31.41 40.46 -35.00
N ARG A 3 30.08 40.69 -34.99
CA ARG A 3 29.31 40.90 -33.75
C ARG A 3 28.94 39.56 -33.12
N PRO A 4 29.09 39.36 -31.79
CA PRO A 4 28.65 38.14 -31.14
C PRO A 4 27.13 38.14 -30.94
N LEU A 5 26.51 36.98 -31.21
CA LEU A 5 25.10 36.70 -30.97
C LEU A 5 24.91 36.45 -29.46
N VAL A 6 24.22 37.36 -28.78
CA VAL A 6 23.88 37.20 -27.36
C VAL A 6 22.72 36.20 -27.25
N MET A 7 23.00 34.98 -26.81
CA MET A 7 21.96 34.01 -26.44
C MET A 7 21.32 34.43 -25.12
N THR A 8 20.09 34.96 -25.19
CA THR A 8 19.26 35.16 -24.01
C THR A 8 18.79 33.81 -23.47
N SER A 9 19.35 33.41 -22.33
CA SER A 9 18.88 32.28 -21.54
C SER A 9 17.48 32.58 -21.01
N GLN A 10 16.44 32.01 -21.63
CA GLN A 10 15.10 32.03 -21.05
C GLN A 10 15.10 31.13 -19.82
N LYS A 11 14.95 31.76 -18.65
CA LYS A 11 14.73 31.10 -17.37
C LYS A 11 13.35 30.42 -17.43
N VAL A 12 13.33 29.14 -17.80
CA VAL A 12 12.13 28.30 -17.75
C VAL A 12 11.70 28.22 -16.29
N SER A 13 10.61 28.92 -15.96
CA SER A 13 10.00 28.80 -14.63
C SER A 13 9.34 27.41 -14.55
N PRO A 14 9.60 26.61 -13.50
CA PRO A 14 8.91 25.34 -13.35
C PRO A 14 7.41 25.62 -13.25
N ALA A 15 6.63 24.94 -14.08
CA ALA A 15 5.17 25.01 -14.02
C ALA A 15 4.70 24.68 -12.59
N PRO A 16 3.64 25.35 -12.09
CA PRO A 16 3.11 25.05 -10.77
C PRO A 16 2.79 23.56 -10.70
N GLN A 17 3.42 22.85 -9.75
CA GLN A 17 3.11 21.47 -9.45
C GLN A 17 1.67 21.41 -8.96
N GLN A 18 0.76 21.11 -9.89
CA GLN A 18 -0.64 20.87 -9.57
C GLN A 18 -0.67 19.74 -8.54
N PRO A 19 -1.24 19.94 -7.34
CA PRO A 19 -1.31 18.90 -6.33
C PRO A 19 -2.05 17.72 -6.97
N SER A 20 -1.38 16.58 -7.06
CA SER A 20 -1.97 15.36 -7.56
C SER A 20 -3.23 15.07 -6.74
N PRO A 21 -4.36 14.71 -7.37
CA PRO A 21 -5.56 14.37 -6.63
C PRO A 21 -5.20 13.25 -5.65
N ARG A 22 -5.43 13.47 -4.34
CA ARG A 22 -5.25 12.44 -3.33
C ARG A 22 -6.13 11.27 -3.71
N ARG A 23 -5.53 10.22 -4.28
CA ARG A 23 -6.24 8.97 -4.53
C ARG A 23 -6.62 8.39 -3.17
N LEU A 24 -7.89 8.03 -3.04
CA LEU A 24 -8.35 7.22 -1.93
C LEU A 24 -7.70 5.85 -2.14
N GLY A 25 -6.73 5.50 -1.30
CA GLY A 25 -6.11 4.18 -1.36
C GLY A 25 -7.17 3.09 -1.21
N LEU A 26 -6.87 1.90 -1.73
CA LEU A 26 -7.77 0.76 -1.68
C LEU A 26 -8.33 0.53 -0.27
N GLY A 27 -7.50 0.73 0.76
CA GLY A 27 -7.96 0.67 2.13
C GLY A 27 -6.85 0.87 3.15
N ARG A 28 -7.06 0.30 4.33
CA ARG A 28 -6.13 0.38 5.45
C ARG A 28 -5.91 -0.99 6.06
N ILE A 29 -4.65 -1.31 6.35
CA ILE A 29 -4.25 -2.44 7.17
C ILE A 29 -4.06 -1.96 8.60
N PHE A 30 -4.61 -2.69 9.54
CA PHE A 30 -4.43 -2.52 10.98
C PHE A 30 -3.61 -3.69 11.52
N ALA A 31 -2.62 -3.40 12.35
CA ALA A 31 -1.91 -4.38 13.15
C ALA A 31 -2.48 -4.37 14.57
N LEU A 32 -2.96 -5.51 15.04
CA LEU A 32 -3.47 -5.63 16.41
C LEU A 32 -2.34 -5.46 17.42
N SER A 33 -2.67 -4.98 18.62
CA SER A 33 -1.70 -4.73 19.69
C SER A 33 -1.04 -6.01 20.22
N ASP A 34 -1.73 -7.14 20.12
CA ASP A 34 -1.27 -8.47 20.53
C ASP A 34 -0.46 -9.21 19.43
N ASP A 35 -0.26 -8.57 18.27
CA ASP A 35 0.43 -9.14 17.12
C ASP A 35 -0.18 -10.47 16.59
N SER A 36 -1.45 -10.74 16.86
CA SER A 36 -2.13 -12.00 16.45
C SER A 36 -2.51 -12.03 14.97
N CYS A 37 -2.99 -10.91 14.44
CA CYS A 37 -3.41 -10.80 13.03
C CYS A 37 -3.19 -9.40 12.46
N TYR A 38 -3.27 -9.31 11.13
CA TYR A 38 -3.53 -8.05 10.44
C TYR A 38 -4.98 -8.04 9.95
N VAL A 39 -5.62 -6.87 10.00
CA VAL A 39 -6.99 -6.70 9.47
C VAL A 39 -6.95 -5.65 8.38
N PHE A 40 -7.47 -5.97 7.21
CA PHE A 40 -7.63 -5.03 6.11
C PHE A 40 -9.08 -4.63 5.92
N ALA A 41 -9.34 -3.34 5.93
CA ALA A 41 -10.63 -2.75 5.60
C ALA A 41 -10.49 -1.81 4.40
N SER A 42 -11.28 -2.06 3.36
CA SER A 42 -11.29 -1.24 2.14
C SER A 42 -12.31 -0.11 2.23
N VAL A 43 -13.60 -0.45 2.16
CA VAL A 43 -14.72 0.50 2.17
C VAL A 43 -15.57 0.23 3.41
N PRO A 44 -16.08 1.28 4.11
CA PRO A 44 -17.01 1.09 5.22
C PRO A 44 -18.21 0.22 4.84
N GLY A 45 -18.57 -0.71 5.72
CA GLY A 45 -19.70 -1.63 5.52
C GLY A 45 -19.41 -2.85 4.63
N GLN A 46 -18.21 -2.96 4.04
CA GLN A 46 -17.79 -4.14 3.30
C GLN A 46 -17.08 -5.16 4.20
N PRO A 47 -17.10 -6.46 3.83
CA PRO A 47 -16.30 -7.47 4.51
C PRO A 47 -14.83 -7.08 4.61
N VAL A 48 -14.18 -7.52 5.68
CA VAL A 48 -12.77 -7.25 5.98
C VAL A 48 -11.95 -8.53 5.78
N LEU A 49 -10.67 -8.36 5.41
CA LEU A 49 -9.75 -9.50 5.36
C LEU A 49 -8.98 -9.59 6.67
N VAL A 50 -8.92 -10.78 7.23
CA VAL A 50 -8.15 -11.06 8.45
C VAL A 50 -7.02 -12.02 8.07
N PHE A 51 -5.79 -11.56 8.28
CA PHE A 51 -4.56 -12.30 8.03
C PHE A 51 -4.02 -12.80 9.36
N ASP A 52 -4.21 -14.07 9.65
CA ASP A 52 -3.68 -14.69 10.86
C ASP A 52 -2.15 -14.76 10.77
N ARG A 53 -1.45 -14.15 11.72
CA ARG A 53 0.01 -14.06 11.69
C ARG A 53 0.68 -15.35 12.14
N SER A 54 -0.01 -16.30 12.77
CA SER A 54 0.61 -17.54 13.22
C SER A 54 0.58 -18.63 12.15
N SER A 55 -0.50 -18.68 11.39
CA SER A 55 -0.78 -19.68 10.35
C SER A 55 -0.49 -19.14 8.95
N GLY A 56 -0.43 -17.81 8.78
CA GLY A 56 -0.41 -17.15 7.48
C GLY A 56 -1.70 -17.35 6.68
N SER A 57 -2.78 -17.81 7.32
CA SER A 57 -4.08 -18.00 6.68
C SER A 57 -4.82 -16.67 6.50
N VAL A 58 -5.70 -16.62 5.52
CA VAL A 58 -6.54 -15.45 5.24
C VAL A 58 -7.99 -15.87 5.31
N ARG A 59 -8.80 -15.12 6.06
CA ARG A 59 -10.25 -15.29 6.10
C ARG A 59 -10.95 -13.97 5.79
N VAL A 60 -12.18 -14.09 5.28
CA VAL A 60 -13.10 -12.96 5.11
C VAL A 60 -13.99 -12.90 6.35
N ALA A 61 -14.06 -11.74 6.98
CA ALA A 61 -14.94 -11.49 8.12
C ALA A 61 -15.99 -10.43 7.76
N PRO A 62 -17.20 -10.49 8.33
CA PRO A 62 -18.20 -9.43 8.18
C PRO A 62 -17.69 -8.07 8.67
N ALA A 63 -18.19 -6.98 8.08
CA ALA A 63 -17.85 -5.61 8.48
C ALA A 63 -18.13 -5.34 9.97
N SER A 64 -19.14 -6.00 10.54
CA SER A 64 -19.52 -5.89 11.95
C SER A 64 -18.46 -6.43 12.92
N GLU A 65 -17.55 -7.29 12.47
CA GLU A 65 -16.45 -7.79 13.31
C GLU A 65 -15.27 -6.81 13.41
N LEU A 66 -15.21 -5.76 12.57
CA LEU A 66 -14.05 -4.86 12.52
C LEU A 66 -13.74 -4.26 13.90
N ASP A 67 -14.72 -3.66 14.57
CA ASP A 67 -14.51 -3.01 15.87
C ASP A 67 -14.09 -4.01 16.95
N SER A 68 -14.60 -5.25 16.90
CA SER A 68 -14.18 -6.31 17.82
C SER A 68 -12.76 -6.81 17.55
N LEU A 69 -12.28 -6.71 16.31
CA LEU A 69 -10.96 -7.19 15.92
C LEU A 69 -9.87 -6.13 16.12
N VAL A 70 -10.09 -4.91 15.65
CA VAL A 70 -9.07 -3.83 15.70
C VAL A 70 -9.23 -2.90 16.89
N GLY A 71 -10.26 -3.12 17.72
CA GLY A 71 -10.56 -2.29 18.87
C GLY A 71 -11.17 -0.93 18.51
N ALA A 72 -11.32 -0.10 19.54
CA ALA A 72 -11.84 1.25 19.38
C ALA A 72 -10.88 2.09 18.52
N PRO A 73 -11.34 3.20 17.91
CA PRO A 73 -10.49 4.04 17.07
C PRO A 73 -9.17 4.49 17.72
N GLY A 74 -9.12 4.61 19.05
CA GLY A 74 -7.90 4.92 19.81
C GLY A 74 -6.85 3.81 19.80
N ASP A 75 -7.26 2.55 19.67
CA ASP A 75 -6.39 1.38 19.66
C ASP A 75 -5.82 1.10 18.25
N ARG A 76 -6.38 1.76 17.22
CA ARG A 76 -5.99 1.62 15.79
C ARG A 76 -4.71 2.39 15.42
N ALA A 77 -3.90 2.75 16.40
CA ALA A 77 -2.70 3.58 16.22
C ALA A 77 -1.69 2.96 15.24
N LYS A 78 -1.62 1.62 15.16
CA LYS A 78 -0.76 0.90 14.21
C LYS A 78 -1.52 0.56 12.94
N SER A 79 -1.66 1.53 12.04
CA SER A 79 -2.30 1.31 10.76
C SER A 79 -1.58 1.97 9.60
N ILE A 80 -1.72 1.39 8.41
CA ILE A 80 -1.11 1.87 7.18
C ILE A 80 -2.11 1.87 6.04
N GLN A 81 -2.17 2.97 5.29
CA GLN A 81 -2.93 3.01 4.05
C GLN A 81 -2.21 2.18 2.99
N ILE A 82 -2.98 1.39 2.25
CA ILE A 82 -2.47 0.58 1.16
C ILE A 82 -3.27 0.82 -0.12
N GLU A 83 -2.56 0.79 -1.23
CA GLU A 83 -3.09 0.97 -2.58
C GLU A 83 -3.42 -0.39 -3.22
N SER A 84 -2.71 -1.45 -2.84
CA SER A 84 -2.95 -2.81 -3.34
C SER A 84 -2.27 -3.88 -2.50
N PHE A 85 -2.69 -5.14 -2.67
CA PHE A 85 -1.95 -6.32 -2.25
C PHE A 85 -1.24 -6.94 -3.46
N VAL A 86 0.02 -7.30 -3.29
CA VAL A 86 0.73 -8.11 -4.28
C VAL A 86 0.46 -9.59 -4.03
N GLY A 87 0.52 -10.01 -2.76
CA GLY A 87 0.29 -11.40 -2.36
C GLY A 87 1.06 -11.78 -1.10
N ILE A 88 1.22 -13.08 -0.90
CA ILE A 88 2.01 -13.65 0.20
C ILE A 88 3.26 -14.30 -0.40
N ILE A 89 4.43 -13.96 0.14
CA ILE A 89 5.70 -14.63 -0.16
C ILE A 89 6.02 -15.56 0.99
N ALA A 90 6.29 -16.83 0.68
CA ALA A 90 6.66 -17.85 1.65
C ALA A 90 8.07 -18.37 1.36
N PHE A 91 8.91 -18.31 2.39
CA PHE A 91 10.19 -19.01 2.52
C PHE A 91 10.00 -20.19 3.48
N PRO A 92 10.93 -21.16 3.54
CA PRO A 92 10.80 -22.33 4.42
C PRO A 92 10.47 -21.97 5.87
N ASP A 93 11.13 -20.93 6.38
CA ASP A 93 11.03 -20.49 7.77
C ASP A 93 10.40 -19.11 7.90
N ASP A 94 9.76 -18.53 6.86
CA ASP A 94 9.19 -17.18 6.92
C ASP A 94 8.00 -16.97 5.98
N ARG A 95 7.02 -16.17 6.39
CA ARG A 95 5.92 -15.72 5.53
C ARG A 95 5.71 -14.22 5.64
N TRP A 96 5.54 -13.57 4.50
CA TRP A 96 5.41 -12.13 4.38
C TRP A 96 4.21 -11.77 3.54
N LEU A 97 3.34 -10.92 4.08
CA LEU A 97 2.30 -10.23 3.31
C LEU A 97 2.92 -9.03 2.63
N VAL A 98 2.86 -8.99 1.30
CA VAL A 98 3.41 -7.91 0.49
C VAL A 98 2.29 -7.00 0.02
N ALA A 99 2.35 -5.74 0.43
CA ALA A 99 1.40 -4.71 0.06
C ALA A 99 2.11 -3.51 -0.60
N VAL A 100 1.35 -2.77 -1.41
CA VAL A 100 1.76 -1.51 -2.01
C VAL A 100 1.18 -0.39 -1.16
N SER A 101 2.03 0.47 -0.61
CA SER A 101 1.59 1.62 0.19
C SER A 101 1.55 2.92 -0.60
N ASP A 102 2.26 2.99 -1.72
CA ASP A 102 2.35 4.20 -2.54
C ASP A 102 2.53 3.82 -4.01
N VAL A 103 1.81 4.54 -4.87
CA VAL A 103 1.86 4.43 -6.32
C VAL A 103 1.91 5.82 -6.91
N ASN A 104 2.60 5.95 -8.03
CA ASN A 104 2.51 7.15 -8.85
C ASN A 104 2.04 6.74 -10.25
N THR A 105 1.70 7.73 -11.07
CA THR A 105 1.19 7.48 -12.41
C THR A 105 2.08 8.10 -13.47
N CYS A 106 2.19 7.42 -14.60
CA CYS A 106 2.86 7.92 -15.78
C CYS A 106 1.99 7.66 -17.01
N ASN A 107 2.24 8.44 -18.06
CA ASN A 107 1.60 8.23 -19.35
C ASN A 107 2.44 7.23 -20.15
N VAL A 108 1.81 6.16 -20.61
CA VAL A 108 2.42 5.12 -21.45
C VAL A 108 1.70 5.07 -22.79
N ALA A 109 2.48 4.92 -23.86
CA ALA A 109 1.93 4.69 -25.19
C ALA A 109 1.47 3.22 -25.29
N THR A 110 0.22 3.02 -25.69
CA THR A 110 -0.40 1.72 -25.97
C THR A 110 -0.94 1.72 -27.39
N GLU A 111 -1.35 0.56 -27.90
CA GLU A 111 -1.96 0.44 -29.24
C GLU A 111 -3.24 1.28 -29.39
N SER A 112 -3.92 1.59 -28.27
CA SER A 112 -5.13 2.42 -28.23
C SER A 112 -4.85 3.91 -27.96
N GLY A 113 -3.58 4.33 -27.88
CA GLY A 113 -3.18 5.72 -27.61
C GLY A 113 -2.42 5.89 -26.29
N VAL A 114 -2.49 7.09 -25.70
CA VAL A 114 -1.80 7.37 -24.43
C VAL A 114 -2.69 6.97 -23.26
N SER A 115 -2.22 6.01 -22.45
CA SER A 115 -2.90 5.52 -21.26
C SER A 115 -2.16 5.92 -19.99
N ASN A 116 -2.90 6.10 -18.89
CA ASN A 116 -2.31 6.34 -17.57
C ASN A 116 -2.02 5.01 -16.89
N ALA A 117 -0.75 4.69 -16.67
CA ALA A 117 -0.32 3.50 -15.96
C ALA A 117 0.14 3.87 -14.55
N ALA A 118 -0.27 3.05 -13.57
CA ALA A 118 0.28 3.13 -12.22
C ALA A 118 1.61 2.37 -12.15
N TYR A 119 2.59 2.93 -11.45
CA TYR A 119 3.80 2.22 -11.06
C TYR A 119 4.01 2.33 -9.56
N ILE A 120 4.56 1.26 -8.99
CA ILE A 120 4.77 1.12 -7.56
C ILE A 120 5.95 2.00 -7.13
N THR A 121 5.73 2.87 -6.15
CA THR A 121 6.80 3.72 -5.57
C THR A 121 7.23 3.24 -4.20
N LYS A 122 6.31 2.65 -3.42
CA LYS A 122 6.64 2.04 -2.12
C LYS A 122 5.87 0.74 -1.90
N THR A 123 6.61 -0.24 -1.38
CA THR A 123 6.06 -1.51 -0.90
C THR A 123 6.28 -1.63 0.60
N VAL A 124 5.46 -2.46 1.22
CA VAL A 124 5.55 -2.81 2.64
C VAL A 124 5.49 -4.32 2.74
N MET A 125 6.40 -4.89 3.53
CA MET A 125 6.45 -6.31 3.83
C MET A 125 6.05 -6.50 5.29
N LEU A 126 4.90 -7.12 5.50
CA LEU A 126 4.33 -7.35 6.82
C LEU A 126 4.57 -8.82 7.24
N PRO A 127 5.30 -9.09 8.32
CA PRO A 127 5.61 -10.45 8.73
C PRO A 127 4.36 -11.17 9.26
N LEU A 128 4.07 -12.34 8.69
CA LEU A 128 3.01 -13.28 9.10
C LEU A 128 3.61 -14.44 9.91
N LYS A 129 4.48 -14.15 10.89
CA LYS A 129 5.23 -15.11 11.76
C LYS A 129 5.19 -16.58 11.32
N SER A 130 6.37 -17.05 10.98
CA SER A 130 6.69 -18.44 10.72
C SER A 130 6.32 -19.32 11.90
N GLY A 131 5.48 -20.31 11.66
CA GLY A 131 5.34 -21.44 12.57
C GLY A 131 6.66 -22.20 12.61
N GLY A 132 7.49 -21.95 13.63
CA GLY A 132 8.78 -22.60 13.76
C GLY A 132 9.51 -22.32 15.06
N SER A 133 9.02 -22.85 16.19
CA SER A 133 9.77 -23.67 17.17
C SER A 133 9.10 -23.72 18.54
N ASP A 134 8.25 -24.74 18.76
CA ASP A 134 7.91 -25.26 20.10
C ASP A 134 7.90 -26.80 20.08
N LEU A 135 8.92 -27.38 19.45
CA LEU A 135 9.31 -28.79 19.61
C LEU A 135 10.83 -28.86 19.77
N ARG A 136 11.29 -28.62 21.00
CA ARG A 136 12.53 -29.18 21.54
C ARG A 136 12.19 -29.96 22.80
#